data_AF-A0AAE0UL66-F1
#
_entry.id   AF-A0AAE0UL66-F1
#
_cell.length_a   1.000
_cell.length_b   1.000
_cell.length_c   1.000
_cell.angle_alpha   90.00
_cell.angle_beta   90.00
_cell.angle_gamma   90.00
#
_symmetry.space_group_name_H-M   'P 1'
#
loop_
_entity.id
_entity.type
_entity.pdbx_description
1 polymer ?
#
loop_
_entity_poly.entity_id
_entity_poly.type
_entity_poly.pdbx_seq_one_letter_code
_entity_poly.pdbx_strand_id
1 'polypeptide(L)'
;MQIHVLLAGASGPGAGMGRLECPTSFPGSMVSYQACTEILQKFNLQFVRRTNEEDYIDILSDQGCYSYVGRIGGGQVLSLERNGCVFHHIIQHELLHALGFHHEQDRSDRDDHVRILLQNVIPGEEHNFDKVSTNNLNTPYDYNSVMHYSRFAFSRNQEPTILPIPDNNVPIGCATEMSPNDILRVNRLYCS
;
A
#
# COMPACT_ATOMS: atom_id res chain seq x y z
N MET A 1 9.70 -4.17 -20.14
CA MET A 1 9.15 -5.54 -20.02
C MET A 1 7.93 -5.39 -19.14
N GLN A 2 6.73 -5.64 -19.69
CA GLN A 2 5.50 -5.68 -18.91
C GLN A 2 5.43 -7.02 -18.17
N ILE A 3 4.85 -7.00 -16.97
CA ILE A 3 4.93 -8.11 -16.02
C ILE A 3 3.57 -8.22 -15.37
N HIS A 4 2.91 -9.35 -15.60
CA HIS A 4 1.48 -9.51 -15.37
C HIS A 4 1.25 -10.52 -14.25
N VAL A 5 0.47 -10.10 -13.26
CA VAL A 5 0.61 -10.47 -11.86
C VAL A 5 -0.80 -10.73 -11.28
N LEU A 6 -1.21 -11.99 -11.14
CA LEU A 6 -2.61 -12.34 -10.84
C LEU A 6 -3.12 -11.84 -9.46
N LEU A 7 -4.22 -11.09 -9.45
CA LEU A 7 -5.03 -10.84 -8.25
C LEU A 7 -6.22 -11.80 -8.17
N ALA A 8 -6.12 -12.83 -7.33
CA ALA A 8 -7.28 -13.60 -6.91
C ALA A 8 -8.08 -12.79 -5.87
N GLY A 9 -9.36 -12.52 -6.16
CA GLY A 9 -10.16 -11.57 -5.37
C GLY A 9 -10.59 -12.09 -4.00
N ALA A 10 -10.58 -11.20 -2.99
CA ALA A 10 -11.26 -11.43 -1.72
C ALA A 10 -12.79 -11.29 -1.90
N SER A 11 -13.55 -12.35 -1.62
CA SER A 11 -15.01 -12.26 -1.42
C SER A 11 -15.59 -13.52 -0.75
N GLY A 12 -15.60 -13.53 0.58
CA GLY A 12 -16.30 -14.57 1.36
C GLY A 12 -15.65 -15.96 1.36
N PRO A 13 -16.35 -16.98 1.92
CA PRO A 13 -15.79 -18.30 2.14
C PRO A 13 -15.60 -19.08 0.83
N GLY A 14 -14.34 -19.33 0.43
CA GLY A 14 -13.98 -20.16 -0.72
C GLY A 14 -12.87 -19.62 -1.63
N ALA A 15 -12.34 -18.42 -1.39
CA ALA A 15 -11.32 -17.79 -2.22
C ALA A 15 -9.88 -18.16 -1.80
N GLY A 16 -9.29 -19.18 -2.44
CA GLY A 16 -7.87 -19.48 -2.30
C GLY A 16 -6.99 -18.50 -3.08
N MET A 17 -5.88 -18.04 -2.48
CA MET A 17 -4.95 -17.12 -3.16
C MET A 17 -4.30 -17.75 -4.40
N GLY A 18 -4.66 -17.21 -5.55
CA GLY A 18 -3.85 -17.27 -6.76
C GLY A 18 -2.59 -16.39 -6.64
N ARG A 19 -1.83 -16.33 -7.72
CA ARG A 19 -0.37 -16.26 -7.67
C ARG A 19 0.14 -15.11 -8.60
N LEU A 20 0.58 -13.98 -8.02
CA LEU A 20 1.00 -12.64 -8.55
C LEU A 20 2.21 -12.71 -9.56
N GLU A 21 3.14 -11.76 -9.78
CA GLU A 21 4.53 -12.10 -10.28
C GLU A 21 5.68 -11.17 -9.79
N CYS A 22 6.93 -11.69 -9.71
CA CYS A 22 8.16 -10.96 -9.35
C CYS A 22 8.95 -10.49 -10.58
N PRO A 23 9.20 -9.17 -10.71
CA PRO A 23 10.07 -8.66 -11.76
C PRO A 23 11.56 -9.01 -11.63
N THR A 24 12.05 -9.90 -12.51
CA THR A 24 13.49 -10.18 -12.69
C THR A 24 14.23 -9.17 -13.58
N SER A 25 13.53 -8.15 -14.09
CA SER A 25 14.01 -7.30 -15.21
C SER A 25 13.83 -5.78 -15.04
N PHE A 26 13.57 -5.30 -13.81
CA PHE A 26 13.87 -3.90 -13.49
C PHE A 26 15.39 -3.73 -13.37
N PRO A 27 16.00 -2.73 -14.05
CA PRO A 27 17.39 -2.35 -13.82
C PRO A 27 17.49 -1.65 -12.46
N GLY A 28 17.65 -2.46 -11.42
CA GLY A 28 17.63 -2.11 -9.99
C GLY A 28 17.67 -3.39 -9.14
N SER A 29 18.39 -4.41 -9.65
CA SER A 29 17.93 -5.81 -9.69
C SER A 29 18.13 -6.64 -8.41
N MET A 30 18.02 -6.03 -7.23
CA MET A 30 18.06 -6.73 -5.93
C MET A 30 16.96 -6.24 -4.99
N VAL A 31 16.81 -4.92 -4.80
CA VAL A 31 15.86 -4.34 -3.83
C VAL A 31 14.41 -4.71 -4.18
N SER A 32 14.02 -4.62 -5.45
CA SER A 32 12.69 -5.01 -5.91
C SER A 32 12.43 -6.49 -5.70
N TYR A 33 13.42 -7.35 -5.95
CA TYR A 33 13.29 -8.79 -5.76
C TYR A 33 13.10 -9.12 -4.28
N GLN A 34 13.93 -8.55 -3.39
CA GLN A 34 13.84 -8.75 -1.95
C GLN A 34 12.47 -8.35 -1.40
N ALA A 35 12.05 -7.09 -1.60
CA ALA A 35 10.76 -6.58 -1.09
C ALA A 35 9.57 -7.44 -1.55
N CYS A 36 9.54 -7.82 -2.83
CA CYS A 36 8.52 -8.70 -3.39
C CYS A 36 8.58 -10.14 -2.84
N THR A 37 9.76 -10.73 -2.68
CA THR A 37 9.89 -12.08 -2.08
C THR A 37 9.55 -12.12 -0.59
N GLU A 38 9.75 -11.03 0.14
CA GLU A 38 9.35 -10.93 1.54
C GLU A 38 7.84 -10.85 1.70
N ILE A 39 7.14 -10.09 0.85
CA ILE A 39 5.67 -10.11 0.77
C ILE A 39 5.17 -11.53 0.49
N LEU A 40 5.78 -12.26 -0.47
CA LEU A 40 5.42 -13.67 -0.71
C LEU A 40 5.55 -14.52 0.55
N GLN A 41 6.72 -14.49 1.17
CA GLN A 41 7.04 -15.36 2.31
C GLN A 41 6.21 -15.01 3.55
N LYS A 42 5.95 -13.72 3.82
CA LYS A 42 5.17 -13.26 4.97
C LYS A 42 3.66 -13.59 4.85
N PHE A 43 3.15 -13.87 3.65
CA PHE A 43 1.71 -14.09 3.36
C PHE A 43 1.37 -15.44 2.71
N ASN A 44 2.35 -16.33 2.51
CA ASN A 44 2.23 -17.53 1.66
C ASN A 44 1.76 -17.25 0.22
N LEU A 45 1.83 -15.99 -0.21
CA LEU A 45 1.60 -15.57 -1.58
C LEU A 45 2.66 -16.19 -2.49
N GLN A 46 2.34 -16.33 -3.77
CA GLN A 46 3.29 -16.80 -4.79
C GLN A 46 3.24 -15.92 -6.05
N PHE A 47 4.11 -16.20 -7.01
CA PHE A 47 4.26 -15.47 -8.28
C PHE A 47 4.15 -16.37 -9.56
N VAL A 48 3.12 -16.22 -10.45
CA VAL A 48 2.97 -16.73 -11.85
C VAL A 48 2.93 -15.54 -12.81
N ARG A 49 3.71 -15.66 -13.88
CA ARG A 49 3.42 -15.01 -15.15
C ARG A 49 2.00 -15.32 -15.62
N ARG A 50 1.19 -14.28 -15.84
CA ARG A 50 -0.11 -14.37 -16.52
C ARG A 50 -0.03 -15.17 -17.83
N THR A 51 -1.01 -16.03 -18.04
CA THR A 51 -1.30 -16.72 -19.30
C THR A 51 -2.50 -16.10 -20.02
N ASN A 52 -3.73 -16.43 -19.59
CA ASN A 52 -5.00 -16.01 -20.18
C ASN A 52 -5.98 -15.42 -19.15
N GLU A 53 -5.53 -15.18 -17.92
CA GLU A 53 -6.39 -14.78 -16.81
C GLU A 53 -6.90 -13.35 -16.99
N GLU A 54 -8.15 -13.10 -16.61
CA GLU A 54 -8.82 -11.81 -16.82
C GLU A 54 -8.30 -10.74 -15.87
N ASP A 55 -8.18 -11.06 -14.58
CA ASP A 55 -7.73 -10.16 -13.52
C ASP A 55 -6.22 -10.24 -13.29
N TYR A 56 -5.51 -9.13 -13.44
CA TYR A 56 -4.06 -9.06 -13.20
C TYR A 56 -3.60 -7.62 -12.96
N ILE A 57 -2.55 -7.47 -12.14
CA ILE A 57 -1.76 -6.25 -12.08
C ILE A 57 -0.77 -6.26 -13.27
N ASP A 58 -0.60 -5.14 -13.98
CA ASP A 58 0.54 -4.90 -14.86
C ASP A 58 1.55 -4.01 -14.13
N ILE A 59 2.69 -4.59 -13.73
CA ILE A 59 3.77 -3.85 -13.06
C ILE A 59 4.66 -3.20 -14.11
N LEU A 60 4.66 -1.88 -14.13
CA LEU A 60 5.38 -1.07 -15.12
C LEU A 60 6.07 0.14 -14.46
N SER A 61 6.70 0.99 -15.28
CA SER A 61 7.36 2.23 -14.84
C SER A 61 6.76 3.39 -15.62
N ASP A 62 5.64 3.91 -15.11
CA ASP A 62 5.05 5.17 -15.54
C ASP A 62 5.59 6.32 -14.66
N GLN A 63 4.97 7.50 -14.68
CA GLN A 63 5.30 8.62 -13.80
C GLN A 63 4.79 8.35 -12.37
N GLY A 64 5.70 8.44 -11.38
CA GLY A 64 5.37 8.26 -9.98
C GLY A 64 5.06 6.82 -9.53
N CYS A 65 4.66 6.72 -8.27
CA CYS A 65 4.35 5.48 -7.57
C CYS A 65 2.85 5.45 -7.32
N TYR A 66 2.15 4.44 -7.84
CA TYR A 66 0.70 4.32 -7.65
C TYR A 66 0.21 2.90 -7.91
N SER A 67 -0.94 2.59 -7.33
CA SER A 67 -1.63 1.31 -7.45
C SER A 67 -3.13 1.50 -7.19
N TYR A 68 -3.95 0.59 -7.69
CA TYR A 68 -5.39 0.57 -7.36
C TYR A 68 -5.62 -0.14 -6.03
N VAL A 69 -6.58 0.35 -5.23
CA VAL A 69 -6.94 -0.33 -3.97
C VAL A 69 -7.79 -1.57 -4.27
N GLY A 70 -7.18 -2.75 -4.12
CA GLY A 70 -7.78 -4.06 -4.34
C GLY A 70 -7.92 -4.44 -5.82
N ARG A 71 -8.64 -5.53 -6.09
CA ARG A 71 -8.92 -6.04 -7.44
C ARG A 71 -10.10 -5.28 -8.07
N ILE A 72 -9.83 -4.43 -9.06
CA ILE A 72 -10.87 -3.62 -9.74
C ILE A 72 -11.61 -4.36 -10.86
N GLY A 73 -11.04 -5.47 -11.34
CA GLY A 73 -11.54 -6.23 -12.48
C GLY A 73 -10.72 -5.97 -13.76
N GLY A 74 -10.28 -7.03 -14.42
CA GLY A 74 -9.43 -6.93 -15.61
C GLY A 74 -7.96 -6.59 -15.30
N GLY A 75 -7.28 -6.00 -16.28
CA GLY A 75 -5.90 -5.53 -16.14
C GLY A 75 -5.82 -4.18 -15.43
N GLN A 76 -5.16 -4.12 -14.27
CA GLN A 76 -4.95 -2.90 -13.48
C GLN A 76 -3.48 -2.53 -13.37
N VAL A 77 -3.13 -1.25 -13.44
CA VAL A 77 -1.72 -0.81 -13.39
C VAL A 77 -1.22 -0.69 -11.95
N LEU A 78 0.04 -1.10 -11.74
CA LEU A 78 0.84 -0.70 -10.58
C LEU A 78 2.14 -0.07 -11.11
N SER A 79 2.29 1.24 -10.91
CA SER A 79 3.48 1.98 -11.35
C SER A 79 4.55 1.96 -10.27
N LEU A 80 5.76 1.56 -10.68
CA LEU A 80 6.99 1.75 -9.95
C LEU A 80 7.97 2.50 -10.86
N GLU A 81 7.92 3.83 -10.85
CA GLU A 81 8.89 4.65 -11.58
C GLU A 81 10.32 4.27 -11.20
N ARG A 82 11.13 3.92 -12.20
CA ARG A 82 12.51 3.47 -12.05
C ARG A 82 13.41 4.42 -11.26
N ASN A 83 13.12 5.72 -11.33
CA ASN A 83 13.90 6.80 -10.72
C ASN A 83 13.18 7.48 -9.54
N GLY A 84 12.31 6.74 -8.81
CA GLY A 84 11.66 7.27 -7.61
C GLY A 84 11.02 6.22 -6.70
N CYS A 85 10.53 5.11 -7.27
CA CYS A 85 9.67 4.17 -6.55
C CYS A 85 10.33 2.82 -6.22
N VAL A 86 11.55 2.56 -6.70
CA VAL A 86 12.21 1.25 -6.58
C VAL A 86 12.91 1.09 -5.21
N PHE A 87 12.20 1.44 -4.14
CA PHE A 87 12.61 1.33 -2.74
C PHE A 87 11.73 0.32 -2.00
N HIS A 88 12.31 -0.39 -1.04
CA HIS A 88 11.68 -1.53 -0.36
C HIS A 88 10.28 -1.21 0.22
N HIS A 89 10.16 -0.09 0.96
CA HIS A 89 8.89 0.36 1.55
C HIS A 89 7.87 0.79 0.50
N ILE A 90 8.27 1.49 -0.57
CA ILE A 90 7.34 1.92 -1.64
C ILE A 90 6.78 0.71 -2.39
N ILE A 91 7.63 -0.27 -2.71
CA ILE A 91 7.20 -1.52 -3.35
C ILE A 91 6.20 -2.28 -2.46
N GLN A 92 6.39 -2.26 -1.13
CA GLN A 92 5.42 -2.80 -0.17
C GLN A 92 4.12 -1.99 -0.11
N HIS A 93 4.20 -0.66 -0.16
CA HIS A 93 3.05 0.26 -0.17
C HIS A 93 2.14 0.00 -1.38
N GLU A 94 2.69 0.00 -2.60
CA GLU A 94 1.90 -0.21 -3.83
C GLU A 94 1.31 -1.62 -3.95
N LEU A 95 1.99 -2.63 -3.39
CA LEU A 95 1.47 -3.99 -3.32
C LEU A 95 0.40 -4.16 -2.22
N LEU A 96 0.48 -3.43 -1.11
CA LEU A 96 -0.58 -3.39 -0.09
C LEU A 96 -1.84 -2.69 -0.60
N HIS A 97 -1.71 -1.60 -1.36
CA HIS A 97 -2.85 -1.03 -2.12
C HIS A 97 -3.50 -2.10 -3.00
N ALA A 98 -2.72 -2.82 -3.83
CA ALA A 98 -3.25 -3.87 -4.70
C ALA A 98 -3.92 -5.03 -3.92
N LEU A 99 -3.50 -5.28 -2.67
CA LEU A 99 -4.12 -6.23 -1.73
C LEU A 99 -5.32 -5.65 -0.94
N GLY A 100 -5.80 -4.45 -1.29
CA GLY A 100 -7.03 -3.86 -0.74
C GLY A 100 -6.85 -3.00 0.51
N PHE A 101 -5.62 -2.56 0.82
CA PHE A 101 -5.35 -1.71 1.98
C PHE A 101 -5.28 -0.23 1.59
N HIS A 102 -6.19 0.57 2.15
CA HIS A 102 -6.12 2.03 2.13
C HIS A 102 -4.99 2.55 3.02
N HIS A 103 -4.64 3.83 2.88
CA HIS A 103 -3.71 4.51 3.76
C HIS A 103 -4.18 4.54 5.22
N GLU A 104 -3.23 4.58 6.16
CA GLU A 104 -3.56 4.47 7.58
C GLU A 104 -4.26 5.72 8.12
N GLN A 105 -3.89 6.92 7.66
CA GLN A 105 -4.54 8.17 8.07
C GLN A 105 -5.96 8.36 7.53
N ASP A 106 -6.41 7.49 6.63
CA ASP A 106 -7.76 7.52 6.04
C ASP A 106 -8.73 6.59 6.78
N ARG A 107 -8.27 5.85 7.78
CA ARG A 107 -9.11 4.91 8.55
C ARG A 107 -10.31 5.59 9.18
N SER A 108 -11.39 4.83 9.30
CA SER A 108 -12.63 5.24 9.97
C SER A 108 -12.41 5.77 11.40
N ASP A 109 -11.47 5.17 12.15
CA ASP A 109 -11.07 5.51 13.53
C ASP A 109 -9.92 6.54 13.63
N ARG A 110 -9.40 7.05 12.50
CA ARG A 110 -8.17 7.89 12.51
C ARG A 110 -8.24 9.14 13.38
N ASP A 111 -9.42 9.73 13.59
CA ASP A 111 -9.55 10.97 14.38
C ASP A 111 -9.26 10.78 15.88
N ASP A 112 -9.27 9.53 16.37
CA ASP A 112 -8.84 9.17 17.73
C ASP A 112 -7.29 9.08 17.85
N HIS A 113 -6.57 9.20 16.72
CA HIS A 113 -5.13 8.95 16.60
C HIS A 113 -4.35 10.08 15.91
N VAL A 114 -4.92 10.73 14.90
CA VAL A 114 -4.32 11.86 14.19
C VAL A 114 -5.31 13.01 14.00
N ARG A 115 -4.79 14.23 14.10
CA ARG A 115 -5.47 15.45 13.68
C ARG A 115 -4.96 15.88 12.31
N ILE A 116 -5.86 15.99 11.34
CA ILE A 116 -5.56 16.59 10.04
C ILE A 116 -5.65 18.11 10.15
N LEU A 117 -4.65 18.80 9.60
CA LEU A 117 -4.52 20.26 9.58
C LEU A 117 -4.74 20.78 8.16
N LEU A 118 -5.98 20.72 7.68
CA LEU A 118 -6.35 21.13 6.30
C LEU A 118 -5.92 22.57 5.96
N GLN A 119 -5.77 23.47 6.94
CA GLN A 119 -5.23 24.82 6.73
C GLN A 119 -3.75 24.86 6.30
N ASN A 120 -3.04 23.73 6.33
CA ASN A 120 -1.68 23.55 5.82
C ASN A 120 -1.62 22.73 4.52
N VAL A 121 -2.75 22.18 4.05
CA VAL A 121 -2.81 21.36 2.83
C VAL A 121 -2.85 22.23 1.57
N ILE A 122 -2.27 21.77 0.47
CA ILE A 122 -2.35 22.39 -0.86
C ILE A 122 -3.82 22.49 -1.30
N PRO A 123 -4.35 23.66 -1.70
CA PRO A 123 -5.75 23.79 -2.10
C PRO A 123 -6.11 22.89 -3.29
N GLY A 124 -7.10 22.04 -3.12
CA GLY A 124 -7.49 20.97 -4.05
C GLY A 124 -7.08 19.57 -3.56
N GLU A 125 -6.03 19.45 -2.75
CA GLU A 125 -5.48 18.18 -2.26
C GLU A 125 -6.10 17.73 -0.92
N GLU A 126 -7.11 18.43 -0.39
CA GLU A 126 -7.78 18.07 0.86
C GLU A 126 -8.43 16.67 0.82
N HIS A 127 -8.79 16.20 -0.37
CA HIS A 127 -9.39 14.88 -0.59
C HIS A 127 -8.44 13.70 -0.27
N ASN A 128 -7.12 13.91 -0.26
CA ASN A 128 -6.12 12.92 0.17
C ASN A 128 -6.11 12.68 1.70
N PHE A 129 -7.09 13.22 2.43
CA PHE A 129 -7.28 13.06 3.87
C PHE A 129 -8.74 12.74 4.25
N ASP A 130 -9.60 12.43 3.28
CA ASP A 130 -10.98 12.01 3.51
C ASP A 130 -11.02 10.62 4.16
N LYS A 131 -11.92 10.43 5.14
CA LYS A 131 -12.01 9.14 5.85
C LYS A 131 -12.78 8.11 5.02
N VAL A 132 -12.16 6.95 4.83
CA VAL A 132 -12.77 5.76 4.23
C VAL A 132 -13.48 4.94 5.33
N SER A 133 -14.59 4.28 4.95
CA SER A 133 -15.29 3.32 5.82
C SER A 133 -14.55 1.98 5.88
N THR A 134 -13.35 1.99 6.48
CA THR A 134 -12.42 0.86 6.53
C THR A 134 -12.90 -0.29 7.43
N ASN A 135 -12.70 -1.54 6.97
CA ASN A 135 -12.65 -2.69 7.86
C ASN A 135 -11.27 -2.75 8.53
N ASN A 136 -11.20 -2.39 9.80
CA ASN A 136 -9.93 -2.33 10.55
C ASN A 136 -9.43 -3.71 11.02
N LEU A 137 -10.09 -4.82 10.62
CA LEU A 137 -9.67 -6.21 10.85
C LEU A 137 -9.25 -6.53 12.30
N ASN A 138 -9.86 -5.85 13.27
CA ASN A 138 -9.51 -5.90 14.70
C ASN A 138 -8.03 -5.61 15.02
N THR A 139 -7.37 -4.74 14.25
CA THR A 139 -6.03 -4.19 14.53
C THR A 139 -6.10 -2.74 14.98
N PRO A 140 -5.24 -2.31 15.93
CA PRO A 140 -5.12 -0.90 16.32
C PRO A 140 -4.66 -0.04 15.14
N TYR A 141 -4.73 1.27 15.30
CA TYR A 141 -4.08 2.23 14.40
C TYR A 141 -2.55 2.16 14.57
N ASP A 142 -1.79 2.19 13.47
CA ASP A 142 -0.34 2.04 13.49
C ASP A 142 0.40 3.22 12.83
N TYR A 143 0.95 4.12 13.65
CA TYR A 143 1.79 5.24 13.22
C TYR A 143 3.03 4.84 12.41
N ASN A 144 3.48 3.59 12.56
CA ASN A 144 4.62 3.00 11.85
C ASN A 144 4.16 1.98 10.78
N SER A 145 2.89 1.98 10.38
CA SER A 145 2.45 1.31 9.15
C SER A 145 3.17 1.88 7.94
N VAL A 146 3.56 1.02 6.99
CA VAL A 146 4.08 1.48 5.69
C VAL A 146 3.00 2.19 4.86
N MET A 147 1.73 2.07 5.24
CA MET A 147 0.58 2.75 4.63
C MET A 147 0.29 4.13 5.25
N HIS A 148 1.03 4.57 6.26
CA HIS A 148 0.80 5.86 6.91
C HIS A 148 1.55 6.99 6.18
N TYR A 149 0.86 8.05 5.75
CA TYR A 149 1.50 9.24 5.17
C TYR A 149 2.44 9.96 6.15
N SER A 150 3.41 10.69 5.60
CA SER A 150 4.32 11.51 6.38
C SER A 150 3.63 12.75 6.95
N ARG A 151 4.18 13.27 8.04
CA ARG A 151 3.74 14.48 8.76
C ARG A 151 3.48 15.71 7.88
N PHE A 152 4.13 15.79 6.72
CA PHE A 152 4.13 16.94 5.81
C PHE A 152 3.56 16.61 4.42
N ALA A 153 2.90 15.46 4.24
CA ALA A 153 2.25 15.08 2.99
C ALA A 153 1.29 16.19 2.52
N PHE A 154 1.37 16.57 1.24
CA PHE A 154 0.57 17.66 0.64
C PHE A 154 0.66 19.03 1.37
N SER A 155 1.74 19.31 2.12
CA SER A 155 1.93 20.60 2.80
C SER A 155 2.23 21.74 1.82
N ARG A 156 1.50 22.86 1.92
CA ARG A 156 1.70 24.07 1.10
C ARG A 156 2.71 25.06 1.67
N ASN A 157 3.06 24.90 2.95
CA ASN A 157 3.78 25.88 3.75
C ASN A 157 4.92 25.28 4.60
N GLN A 158 5.27 24.01 4.38
CA GLN A 158 6.23 23.23 5.17
C GLN A 158 5.80 22.98 6.63
N GLU A 159 4.59 23.39 7.01
CA GLU A 159 3.98 23.05 8.30
C GLU A 159 3.32 21.66 8.25
N PRO A 160 3.16 20.97 9.40
CA PRO A 160 2.51 19.65 9.44
C PRO A 160 1.08 19.67 8.91
N THR A 161 0.73 18.67 8.10
CA THR A 161 -0.64 18.37 7.66
C THR A 161 -1.27 17.26 8.50
N ILE A 162 -0.46 16.40 9.13
CA ILE A 162 -0.89 15.34 10.06
C ILE A 162 -0.15 15.52 11.40
N LEU A 163 -0.90 15.57 12.51
CA LEU A 163 -0.34 15.53 13.87
C LEU A 163 -0.90 14.33 14.65
N PRO A 164 -0.06 13.38 15.10
CA PRO A 164 -0.46 12.33 16.04
C PRO A 164 -0.96 12.90 17.38
N ILE A 165 -1.84 12.16 18.06
CA ILE A 165 -2.36 12.48 19.39
C ILE A 165 -2.29 11.24 20.33
N PRO A 166 -2.20 11.43 21.66
CA PRO A 166 -2.05 12.70 22.37
C PRO A 166 -0.63 13.30 22.31
N ASP A 167 0.37 12.53 21.88
CA ASP A 167 1.75 13.01 21.72
C ASP A 167 2.05 13.41 20.26
N ASN A 168 2.10 14.72 20.02
CA ASN A 168 2.45 15.30 18.72
C ASN A 168 3.86 14.90 18.23
N ASN A 169 4.74 14.32 19.04
CA ASN A 169 6.13 13.98 18.69
C ASN A 169 6.30 12.59 18.04
N VAL A 170 5.26 11.75 18.03
CA VAL A 170 5.32 10.40 17.44
C VAL A 170 5.74 10.46 15.95
N PRO A 171 6.71 9.63 15.50
CA PRO A 171 7.10 9.56 14.09
C PRO A 171 5.98 8.92 13.26
N ILE A 172 5.74 9.46 12.05
CA ILE A 172 4.72 8.98 11.09
C ILE A 172 5.24 9.11 9.67
N GLY A 173 4.97 8.10 8.83
CA GLY A 173 5.48 8.02 7.46
C GLY A 173 7.01 7.94 7.37
N CYS A 174 7.63 7.26 8.34
CA CYS A 174 9.07 6.99 8.40
C CYS A 174 9.41 5.50 8.27
N ALA A 175 8.43 4.65 7.95
CA ALA A 175 8.57 3.20 7.92
C ALA A 175 9.45 2.74 6.74
N THR A 176 10.44 1.89 7.03
CA THR A 176 11.37 1.32 6.03
C THR A 176 10.93 -0.04 5.49
N GLU A 177 10.00 -0.71 6.17
CA GLU A 177 9.34 -1.96 5.79
C GLU A 177 7.92 -2.02 6.39
N MET A 178 7.10 -3.00 5.98
CA MET A 178 5.78 -3.31 6.58
C MET A 178 5.85 -3.53 8.09
N SER A 179 4.92 -2.95 8.83
CA SER A 179 4.79 -3.19 10.27
C SER A 179 4.23 -4.59 10.59
N PRO A 180 4.36 -5.08 11.83
CA PRO A 180 3.67 -6.28 12.28
C PRO A 180 2.14 -6.21 12.14
N ASN A 181 1.53 -5.01 12.20
CA ASN A 181 0.10 -4.83 11.98
C ASN A 181 -0.26 -4.89 10.50
N ASP A 182 0.54 -4.32 9.60
CA ASP A 182 0.36 -4.47 8.16
C ASP A 182 0.36 -5.96 7.78
N ILE A 183 1.34 -6.69 8.31
CA ILE A 183 1.49 -8.14 8.09
C ILE A 183 0.29 -8.92 8.67
N LEU A 184 -0.18 -8.55 9.86
CA LEU A 184 -1.34 -9.17 10.51
C LEU A 184 -2.64 -8.90 9.76
N ARG A 185 -2.81 -7.72 9.15
CA ARG A 185 -4.01 -7.34 8.38
C ARG A 185 -4.12 -8.13 7.08
N VAL A 186 -3.04 -8.28 6.30
CA VAL A 186 -3.04 -9.14 5.11
C VAL A 186 -3.41 -10.58 5.48
N ASN A 187 -2.74 -11.14 6.49
CA ASN A 187 -3.01 -12.51 6.95
C ASN A 187 -4.46 -12.69 7.45
N ARG A 188 -5.05 -11.70 8.12
CA ARG A 188 -6.47 -11.74 8.55
C ARG A 188 -7.48 -11.60 7.42
N LEU A 189 -7.10 -10.98 6.30
CA LEU A 189 -7.97 -10.81 5.14
C LEU A 189 -7.93 -12.02 4.19
N TYR A 190 -6.83 -12.78 4.17
CA TYR A 190 -6.56 -13.77 3.12
C TYR A 190 -6.11 -15.18 3.56
N CYS A 191 -5.73 -15.39 4.83
CA CYS A 191 -5.23 -16.69 5.32
C CYS A 191 -6.22 -17.41 6.25
N SER A 192 -7.50 -17.44 5.86
CA SER A 192 -8.62 -18.07 6.58
C SER A 192 -8.94 -19.48 6.09
#